data_AF-A0A9W8MCH0-F1
#
_entry.id   AF-A0A9W8MCH0-F1
#
_cell.length_a   1.000
_cell.length_b   1.000
_cell.length_c   1.000
_cell.angle_alpha   90.00
_cell.angle_beta   90.00
_cell.angle_gamma   90.00
#
_symmetry.space_group_name_H-M   'P 1'
#
loop_
_entity.id
_entity.type
_entity.pdbx_description
1 polymer ?
#
loop_
_entity_poly.entity_id
_entity_poly.type
_entity_poly.pdbx_seq_one_letter_code
_entity_poly.pdbx_strand_id
1 'polypeptide(L)'
;MSVDPYHAVQQEIQTSLQTASQLRSSYVRIRNMAKEDSEELMWARNELKATLAGLEADLEDLEESVKSQQAALMGEEIGVHNEMLDDLERNVDQTDSKVNDGMRRLRKFLRDSEEKGSGWCIVILMIVLMALLLAIILV
;
A
#
# COMPACT_ATOMS: atom_id res chain seq x y z
N MET A 1 20.27 -26.40 16.16
CA MET A 1 19.49 -25.34 15.49
C MET A 1 20.22 -24.03 15.72
N SER A 2 20.71 -23.41 14.64
CA SER A 2 21.17 -22.02 14.66
C SER A 2 19.94 -21.13 14.91
N VAL A 3 19.90 -20.45 16.05
CA VAL A 3 18.86 -19.45 16.32
C VAL A 3 19.06 -18.34 15.30
N ASP A 4 18.04 -18.11 14.50
CA ASP A 4 18.04 -17.03 13.52
C ASP A 4 18.17 -15.70 14.27
N PRO A 5 19.22 -14.90 14.01
CA PRO A 5 19.45 -13.62 14.67
C PRO A 5 18.25 -12.66 14.54
N TYR A 6 17.45 -12.75 13.46
CA TYR A 6 16.25 -11.93 13.29
C TYR A 6 15.15 -12.29 14.30
N HIS A 7 15.02 -13.56 14.69
CA HIS A 7 14.02 -14.00 15.65
C HIS A 7 14.34 -13.55 17.09
N ALA A 8 15.63 -13.46 17.44
CA ALA A 8 16.06 -12.96 18.74
C ALA A 8 15.74 -11.46 18.89
N VAL A 9 16.09 -10.67 17.86
CA VAL A 9 15.78 -9.24 17.80
C VAL A 9 14.27 -8.99 17.83
N GLN A 10 13.50 -9.78 17.09
CA GLN A 10 12.04 -9.68 17.08
C GLN A 10 11.43 -9.90 18.47
N GLN A 11 11.96 -10.84 19.24
CA GLN A 11 11.49 -11.12 20.61
C GLN A 11 11.83 -9.97 21.58
N GLU A 12 13.02 -9.38 21.45
CA GLU A 12 13.44 -8.24 22.27
C GLU A 12 12.57 -7.00 21.99
N ILE A 13 12.32 -6.69 20.71
CA ILE A 13 11.42 -5.59 20.32
C ILE A 13 10.02 -5.81 20.88
N GLN A 14 9.47 -7.02 20.75
CA GLN A 14 8.13 -7.34 21.27
C GLN A 14 8.06 -7.15 22.80
N THR A 15 9.10 -7.57 23.50
CA THR A 15 9.19 -7.43 24.96
C THR A 15 9.28 -5.96 25.37
N SER A 16 10.09 -5.17 24.68
CA SER A 16 10.22 -3.72 24.92
C SER A 16 8.91 -2.97 24.67
N LEU A 17 8.20 -3.31 23.59
CA LEU A 17 6.91 -2.71 23.23
C LEU A 17 5.81 -3.07 24.24
N GLN A 18 5.82 -4.30 24.76
CA GLN A 18 4.94 -4.71 25.85
C GLN A 18 5.19 -3.91 27.12
N THR A 19 6.45 -3.74 27.54
CA THR A 19 6.80 -2.91 28.71
C THR A 19 6.37 -1.46 28.53
N ALA A 20 6.62 -0.86 27.36
CA ALA A 20 6.19 0.50 27.05
C ALA A 20 4.65 0.65 27.09
N SER A 21 3.91 -0.35 26.60
CA SER A 21 2.45 -0.35 26.64
C SER A 21 1.90 -0.41 28.06
N GLN A 22 2.54 -1.19 28.94
CA GLN A 22 2.18 -1.30 30.36
C GLN A 22 2.47 0.01 31.10
N LEU A 23 3.63 0.64 30.84
CA LEU A 23 4.01 1.92 31.42
C LEU A 23 3.03 3.03 30.99
N ARG A 24 2.63 3.06 29.71
CA ARG A 24 1.61 3.98 29.20
C ARG A 24 0.26 3.79 29.88
N SER A 25 -0.18 2.55 30.06
CA SER A 25 -1.44 2.25 30.76
C SER A 25 -1.40 2.72 32.23
N SER A 26 -0.26 2.52 32.90
CA SER A 26 -0.03 3.01 34.27
C SER A 26 -0.08 4.53 34.33
N TYR A 27 0.60 5.21 33.41
CA TYR A 27 0.60 6.67 33.30
C TYR A 27 -0.81 7.25 33.12
N VAL A 28 -1.61 6.67 32.21
CA VAL A 28 -3.00 7.11 32.00
C VAL A 28 -3.85 6.89 33.24
N ARG A 29 -3.66 5.77 33.97
CA ARG A 29 -4.37 5.49 35.22
C ARG A 29 -4.03 6.53 36.30
N ILE A 30 -2.74 6.81 36.48
CA ILE A 30 -2.26 7.79 37.47
C ILE A 30 -2.77 9.19 37.10
N ARG A 31 -2.70 9.58 35.82
CA ARG A 31 -3.24 10.85 35.33
C ARG A 31 -4.74 11.00 35.60
N ASN A 32 -5.52 9.93 35.42
CA ASN A 32 -6.96 9.97 35.64
C ASN A 32 -7.34 9.97 37.14
N MET A 33 -6.44 9.54 38.03
CA MET A 33 -6.66 9.50 39.48
C MET A 33 -6.08 10.71 40.23
N ALA A 34 -5.02 11.33 39.71
CA ALA A 34 -4.35 12.46 40.32
C ALA A 34 -4.90 13.80 39.78
N LYS A 35 -4.97 14.83 40.63
CA LYS A 35 -5.17 16.22 40.17
C LYS A 35 -3.99 16.60 39.28
N GLU A 36 -4.28 17.39 38.23
CA GLU A 36 -3.39 17.78 37.12
C GLU A 36 -2.00 18.32 37.54
N ASP A 37 -1.84 18.71 38.81
CA ASP A 37 -0.65 19.34 39.39
C ASP A 37 -0.03 18.55 40.57
N SER A 38 -0.29 17.23 40.66
CA SER A 38 0.38 16.38 41.67
C SER A 38 1.86 16.18 41.32
N GLU A 39 2.76 16.39 42.29
CA GLU A 39 4.20 16.12 42.15
C GLU A 39 4.47 14.66 41.71
N GLU A 40 3.61 13.74 42.12
CA GLU A 40 3.66 12.32 41.72
C GLU A 40 3.40 12.12 40.21
N LEU A 41 2.50 12.92 39.62
CA LEU A 41 2.19 12.89 38.20
C LEU A 41 3.34 13.47 37.38
N MET A 42 3.93 14.56 37.87
CA MET A 42 5.12 15.18 37.27
C MET A 42 6.32 14.24 37.28
N TRP A 43 6.56 13.53 38.39
CA TRP A 43 7.60 12.51 38.49
C TRP A 43 7.34 11.36 37.52
N ALA A 44 6.14 10.78 37.52
CA ALA A 44 5.77 9.69 36.63
C ALA A 44 5.87 10.08 35.14
N ARG A 45 5.54 11.33 34.79
CA ARG A 45 5.70 11.88 33.45
C ARG A 45 7.19 11.98 33.05
N ASN A 46 8.02 12.49 33.93
CA ASN A 46 9.46 12.66 33.64
C ASN A 46 10.15 11.30 33.49
N GLU A 47 9.80 10.32 34.32
CA GLU A 47 10.33 8.96 34.22
C GLU A 47 9.89 8.28 32.91
N LEU A 48 8.62 8.44 32.52
CA LEU A 48 8.13 7.94 31.23
C LEU A 48 8.87 8.60 30.05
N LYS A 49 9.20 9.89 30.17
CA LYS A 49 9.92 10.62 29.12
C LYS A 49 11.38 10.15 29.01
N ALA A 50 12.04 9.91 30.15
CA ALA A 50 13.40 9.40 30.17
C ALA A 50 13.49 7.99 29.57
N THR A 51 12.54 7.12 29.90
CA THR A 51 12.47 5.75 29.35
C THR A 51 12.15 5.74 27.85
N LEU A 52 11.25 6.60 27.37
CA LEU A 52 10.97 6.73 25.94
C LEU A 52 12.18 7.26 25.15
N ALA A 53 12.92 8.22 25.70
CA ALA A 53 14.13 8.74 25.06
C ALA A 53 15.23 7.67 24.93
N GLY A 54 15.37 6.78 25.92
CA GLY A 54 16.26 5.62 25.81
C GLY A 54 15.81 4.66 24.70
N LEU A 55 14.51 4.36 24.63
CA LEU A 55 13.96 3.46 23.62
C LEU A 55 14.11 4.00 22.18
N GLU A 56 13.99 5.32 21.98
CA GLU A 56 14.22 5.93 20.66
C GLU A 56 15.67 5.79 20.20
N ALA A 57 16.65 5.97 21.11
CA ALA A 57 18.06 5.77 20.80
C ALA A 57 18.38 4.30 20.48
N ASP A 58 17.85 3.36 21.28
CA ASP A 58 18.04 1.93 21.05
C ASP A 58 17.45 1.47 19.71
N LEU A 59 16.32 2.08 19.27
CA LEU A 59 15.72 1.80 17.96
C LEU A 59 16.53 2.36 16.80
N GLU A 60 17.15 3.53 16.96
CA GLU A 60 18.03 4.13 15.94
C GLU A 60 19.28 3.26 15.71
N ASP A 61 19.92 2.80 16.79
CA ASP A 61 21.07 1.89 16.74
C ASP A 61 20.72 0.54 16.10
N LEU A 62 19.50 0.05 16.37
CA LEU A 62 18.99 -1.19 15.78
C LEU A 62 18.68 -1.04 14.28
N GLU A 63 18.12 0.11 13.87
CA GLU A 63 17.88 0.41 12.45
C GLU A 63 19.20 0.44 11.67
N GLU A 64 20.24 1.08 12.21
CA GLU A 64 21.57 1.11 11.60
C GLU A 64 22.20 -0.29 11.51
N SER A 65 22.05 -1.08 12.57
CA SER A 65 22.54 -2.47 12.62
C SER A 65 21.82 -3.37 11.60
N VAL A 66 20.50 -3.28 11.47
CA VAL A 66 19.73 -4.05 10.49
C VAL A 66 20.06 -3.62 9.07
N LYS A 67 20.19 -2.30 8.82
CA LYS A 67 20.54 -1.77 7.50
C LYS A 67 21.94 -2.20 7.07
N SER A 68 22.91 -2.19 7.99
CA SER A 68 24.27 -2.65 7.71
C SER A 68 24.33 -4.16 7.42
N GLN A 69 23.58 -4.97 8.17
CA GLN A 69 23.47 -6.41 7.91
C GLN A 69 22.72 -6.71 6.61
N GLN A 70 21.63 -6.00 6.30
CA GLN A 70 20.90 -6.17 5.05
C GLN A 70 21.76 -5.77 3.85
N ALA A 71 22.54 -4.69 3.94
CA ALA A 71 23.49 -4.32 2.90
C ALA A 71 24.61 -5.37 2.73
N ALA A 72 25.09 -5.97 3.82
CA ALA A 72 26.09 -7.04 3.76
C ALA A 72 25.53 -8.33 3.14
N LEU A 73 24.32 -8.74 3.51
CA LEU A 73 23.63 -9.91 2.95
C LEU A 73 23.25 -9.70 1.47
N MET A 74 22.79 -8.49 1.09
CA MET A 74 22.53 -8.14 -0.31
C MET A 74 23.83 -8.06 -1.13
N GLY A 75 24.94 -7.61 -0.54
CA GLY A 75 26.27 -7.61 -1.16
C GLY A 75 26.81 -9.01 -1.44
N GLU A 76 26.44 -9.99 -0.61
CA GLU A 76 26.80 -11.40 -0.77
C GLU A 76 25.85 -12.14 -1.75
N GLU A 77 24.55 -11.79 -1.80
CA GLU A 77 23.60 -12.35 -2.76
C GLU A 77 23.76 -11.81 -4.21
N ILE A 78 24.48 -10.71 -4.43
CA ILE A 78 24.84 -10.22 -5.79
C ILE A 78 25.75 -11.22 -6.55
N GLY A 79 26.38 -12.17 -5.87
CA GLY A 79 27.17 -13.24 -6.51
C GLY A 79 26.34 -14.43 -7.03
N VAL A 80 25.08 -14.58 -6.58
CA VAL A 80 24.32 -15.84 -6.72
C VAL A 80 23.08 -15.70 -7.61
N HIS A 81 22.99 -14.64 -8.40
CA HIS A 81 21.96 -14.53 -9.45
C HIS A 81 22.57 -14.28 -10.83
N ASN A 82 23.40 -15.22 -11.30
CA ASN A 82 23.70 -15.36 -12.74
C ASN A 82 22.95 -16.54 -13.39
N GLU A 83 21.99 -17.16 -12.69
CA GLU A 83 21.30 -18.38 -13.17
C GLU A 83 19.76 -18.33 -13.06
N MET A 84 19.16 -17.21 -12.65
CA MET A 84 17.69 -17.08 -12.54
C MET A 84 17.11 -15.85 -13.25
N LEU A 85 17.77 -15.41 -14.33
CA LEU A 85 17.30 -14.33 -15.20
C LEU A 85 16.61 -14.83 -16.48
N ASP A 86 16.27 -16.12 -16.57
CA ASP A 86 15.58 -16.69 -17.75
C ASP A 86 14.04 -16.70 -17.58
N ASP A 87 13.54 -16.81 -16.35
CA ASP A 87 12.10 -16.89 -16.09
C ASP A 87 11.40 -15.52 -15.97
N LEU A 88 12.13 -14.46 -15.61
CA LEU A 88 11.58 -13.10 -15.59
C LEU A 88 11.54 -12.50 -17.02
N GLU A 89 12.55 -12.76 -17.85
CA GLU A 89 12.59 -12.33 -19.26
C GLU A 89 11.42 -12.93 -20.06
N ARG A 90 11.16 -14.24 -19.90
CA ARG A 90 10.00 -14.89 -20.55
C ARG A 90 8.64 -14.35 -20.10
N ASN A 91 8.49 -13.96 -18.83
CA ASN A 91 7.23 -13.42 -18.32
C ASN A 91 6.99 -11.96 -18.75
N VAL A 92 8.05 -11.17 -18.95
CA VAL A 92 7.95 -9.81 -19.50
C VAL A 92 7.56 -9.85 -20.97
N ASP A 93 8.15 -10.74 -21.79
CA ASP A 93 7.79 -10.90 -23.20
C ASP A 93 6.33 -11.37 -23.40
N GLN A 94 5.85 -12.27 -22.54
CA GLN A 94 4.45 -12.70 -22.57
C GLN A 94 3.46 -11.63 -22.10
N THR A 95 3.92 -10.66 -21.30
CA THR A 95 3.08 -9.56 -20.82
C THR A 95 2.95 -8.46 -21.87
N ASP A 96 4.06 -8.11 -22.55
CA ASP A 96 4.06 -7.05 -23.56
C ASP A 96 3.14 -7.38 -24.76
N SER A 97 3.18 -8.63 -25.22
CA SER A 97 2.32 -9.12 -26.30
C SER A 97 0.82 -9.10 -25.94
N LYS A 98 0.46 -9.50 -24.72
CA LYS A 98 -0.95 -9.47 -24.24
C LYS A 98 -1.46 -8.04 -24.06
N VAL A 99 -0.63 -7.13 -23.57
CA VAL A 99 -0.98 -5.72 -23.40
C VAL A 99 -1.20 -5.04 -24.75
N ASN A 100 -0.34 -5.30 -25.74
CA ASN A 100 -0.48 -4.74 -27.09
C ASN A 100 -1.78 -5.21 -27.79
N ASP A 101 -2.13 -6.49 -27.66
CA ASP A 101 -3.37 -7.04 -28.21
C ASP A 101 -4.63 -6.49 -27.52
N GLY A 102 -4.59 -6.30 -26.20
CA GLY A 102 -5.67 -5.67 -25.44
C GLY A 102 -5.89 -4.21 -25.88
N MET A 103 -4.81 -3.46 -26.07
CA MET A 103 -4.85 -2.06 -26.49
C MET A 103 -5.39 -1.89 -27.92
N ARG A 104 -5.09 -2.82 -28.83
CA ARG A 104 -5.66 -2.84 -30.20
C ARG A 104 -7.17 -3.10 -30.20
N ARG A 105 -7.66 -4.00 -29.33
CA ARG A 105 -9.10 -4.28 -29.20
C ARG A 105 -9.86 -3.09 -28.62
N LEU A 106 -9.32 -2.45 -27.59
CA LEU A 106 -9.92 -1.27 -26.96
C LEU A 106 -10.08 -0.10 -27.95
N ARG A 107 -9.06 0.17 -28.77
CA ARG A 107 -9.16 1.19 -29.85
C ARG A 107 -10.22 0.86 -30.89
N LYS A 108 -10.41 -0.42 -31.22
CA LYS A 108 -11.48 -0.85 -32.13
C LYS A 108 -12.87 -0.61 -31.52
N PHE A 109 -13.07 -0.98 -30.25
CA PHE A 109 -14.35 -0.79 -29.56
C PHE A 109 -14.73 0.68 -29.38
N LEU A 110 -13.77 1.54 -29.03
CA LEU A 110 -14.01 2.97 -28.89
C LEU A 110 -14.45 3.61 -30.21
N ARG A 111 -13.83 3.23 -31.34
CA ARG A 111 -14.20 3.76 -32.66
C ARG A 111 -15.56 3.25 -33.14
N ASP A 112 -15.86 1.96 -32.94
CA ASP A 112 -17.16 1.37 -33.33
C ASP A 112 -18.33 1.94 -32.51
N SER A 113 -18.08 2.42 -31.29
CA SER A 113 -19.10 2.98 -30.40
C SER A 113 -19.47 4.43 -30.74
N GLU A 114 -18.58 5.19 -31.39
CA GLU A 114 -18.83 6.61 -31.72
C GLU A 114 -19.71 6.76 -32.98
N GLU A 115 -19.54 5.89 -33.98
CA GLU A 115 -20.27 6.02 -35.26
C GLU A 115 -21.72 5.48 -35.22
N LYS A 116 -22.02 4.51 -34.33
CA LYS A 116 -23.35 3.87 -34.28
C LYS A 116 -24.39 4.60 -33.40
N GLY A 117 -23.95 5.44 -32.45
CA GLY A 117 -24.86 6.11 -31.51
C GLY A 117 -25.66 7.26 -32.12
N SER A 118 -25.03 8.07 -32.97
CA SER A 118 -25.68 9.25 -33.56
C SER A 118 -26.47 8.92 -34.83
N GLY A 119 -25.92 8.04 -35.68
CA GLY A 119 -26.51 7.65 -36.96
C GLY A 119 -27.86 6.94 -36.84
N TRP A 120 -28.05 6.11 -35.81
CA TRP A 120 -29.33 5.43 -35.63
C TRP A 120 -30.42 6.35 -35.08
N CYS A 121 -30.08 7.27 -34.18
CA CYS A 121 -31.04 8.23 -33.64
C CYS A 121 -31.57 9.18 -34.73
N ILE A 122 -30.70 9.70 -35.59
CA ILE A 122 -31.10 10.57 -36.71
C ILE A 122 -31.99 9.83 -37.71
N VAL A 123 -31.70 8.57 -38.04
CA VAL A 123 -32.50 7.76 -38.97
C VAL A 123 -33.88 7.45 -38.39
N ILE A 124 -33.97 7.08 -37.11
CA ILE A 124 -35.25 6.78 -36.44
C ILE A 124 -36.13 8.05 -36.39
N LEU A 125 -35.57 9.21 -36.05
CA LEU A 125 -36.30 10.47 -36.02
C LEU A 125 -36.85 10.85 -37.42
N MET A 126 -36.08 10.62 -38.48
CA MET A 126 -36.47 10.95 -39.85
C MET A 126 -37.68 10.11 -40.33
N ILE A 127 -37.70 8.81 -40.01
CA ILE A 127 -38.81 7.90 -40.35
C ILE A 127 -40.10 8.30 -39.64
N VAL A 128 -40.02 8.62 -38.34
CA VAL A 128 -41.18 9.05 -37.54
C VAL A 128 -41.80 10.32 -38.13
N LEU A 129 -40.96 11.29 -38.51
CA LEU A 129 -41.41 12.54 -39.12
C LEU A 129 -42.11 12.31 -40.47
N MET A 130 -41.53 11.47 -41.33
CA MET A 130 -42.15 11.09 -42.62
C MET A 130 -43.54 10.46 -42.44
N ALA A 131 -43.70 9.57 -41.47
CA ALA A 131 -44.98 8.90 -41.20
C ALA A 131 -46.06 9.90 -40.73
N LEU A 132 -45.70 10.86 -39.87
CA LEU A 132 -46.63 11.90 -39.40
C LEU A 132 -47.10 12.82 -40.54
N LEU A 133 -46.19 13.20 -41.46
CA LEU A 133 -46.57 14.00 -42.63
C LEU A 133 -47.54 13.25 -43.55
N LEU A 134 -47.29 11.96 -43.80
CA LEU A 134 -48.18 11.13 -44.61
C LEU A 134 -49.56 10.98 -43.95
N ALA A 135 -49.62 10.80 -42.63
CA ALA A 135 -50.87 10.69 -41.91
C ALA A 135 -51.72 11.98 -42.01
N ILE A 136 -51.08 13.16 -41.98
CA ILE A 136 -51.76 14.45 -42.13
C ILE A 136 -52.30 14.65 -43.56
N ILE A 137 -51.58 14.20 -44.58
CA ILE A 137 -52.00 14.34 -45.99
C ILE A 137 -53.12 13.34 -46.35
N LEU A 138 -53.14 12.17 -45.71
CA LEU A 138 -54.12 11.12 -45.95
C LEU A 138 -55.47 11.38 -45.26
N VAL A 139 -55.48 12.18 -44.20
CA VAL A 139 -56.68 12.59 -43.43
C VAL A 139 -57.36 13.79 -44.09
#